data_AF-A0A967GR00-F1
#
_entry.id   AF-A0A967GR00-F1
#
_cell.length_a   1.000
_cell.length_b   1.000
_cell.length_c   1.000
_cell.angle_alpha   90.00
_cell.angle_beta   90.00
_cell.angle_gamma   90.00
#
_symmetry.space_group_name_H-M   'P 1'
#
loop_
_entity.id
_entity.type
_entity.pdbx_description
1 polymer ?
#
loop_
_entity_poly.entity_id
_entity_poly.type
_entity_poly.pdbx_seq_one_letter_code
_entity_poly.pdbx_strand_id
1 'polypeptide(L)'
;MSGWEVGCAPLGRETSNLPVPLCTHPTSSPAFNYREGRKNYYFRHTFEFDGDPAHTALQISTYLDDGAIFFLNGRELFRHNMPAGVVDDSTWAASAVDNAIVEGP
;
A
#
# COMPACT_ATOMS: atom_id res chain seq x y z
N MET A 1 0.64 14.08 18.67
CA MET A 1 1.42 13.53 17.54
C MET A 1 0.73 12.25 17.09
N SER A 2 0.54 12.04 15.79
CA SER A 2 -0.05 10.79 15.32
C SER A 2 0.91 9.63 15.59
N GLY A 3 0.43 8.50 16.12
CA GLY A 3 1.26 7.33 16.45
C GLY A 3 1.79 6.52 15.25
N TRP A 4 1.92 7.15 14.06
CA TRP A 4 2.41 6.50 12.85
C TRP A 4 3.89 6.82 12.65
N GLU A 5 4.62 5.82 12.21
CA GLU A 5 6.01 5.97 11.76
C GLU A 5 6.06 6.77 10.45
N VAL A 6 7.21 7.42 10.20
CA VAL A 6 7.46 8.25 9.01
C VAL A 6 8.76 7.79 8.35
N GLY A 7 8.77 7.65 7.03
CA GLY A 7 9.92 7.20 6.25
C GLY A 7 9.74 7.42 4.76
N CYS A 8 10.74 7.06 3.96
CA CYS A 8 10.66 7.12 2.50
C CYS A 8 9.92 5.91 1.92
N ALA A 9 9.47 6.03 0.67
CA ALA A 9 8.82 4.97 -0.11
C ALA A 9 9.68 4.62 -1.34
N PRO A 10 9.51 3.44 -1.97
CA PRO A 10 8.53 2.38 -1.66
C PRO A 10 8.89 1.56 -0.41
N LEU A 11 7.89 1.11 0.34
CA LEU A 11 8.05 0.26 1.53
C LEU A 11 7.62 -1.17 1.20
N GLY A 12 8.38 -2.18 1.62
CA GLY A 12 8.01 -3.58 1.40
C GLY A 12 9.11 -4.59 1.69
N ARG A 13 8.99 -5.78 1.11
CA ARG A 13 10.08 -6.75 1.01
C ARG A 13 10.00 -7.39 -0.37
N GLU A 14 11.09 -7.30 -1.11
CA GLU A 14 11.22 -7.92 -2.42
C GLU A 14 12.60 -8.58 -2.50
N THR A 15 12.67 -9.72 -3.19
CA THR A 15 13.91 -10.44 -3.45
C THR A 15 14.33 -10.38 -4.91
N SER A 16 13.43 -9.97 -5.80
CA SER A 16 13.75 -9.63 -7.19
C SER A 16 14.27 -8.19 -7.33
N ASN A 17 14.87 -7.89 -8.49
CA ASN A 17 15.29 -6.53 -8.80
C ASN A 17 14.08 -5.68 -9.15
N LEU A 18 13.77 -4.70 -8.30
CA LEU A 18 12.79 -3.66 -8.63
C LEU A 18 13.43 -2.53 -9.43
N PRO A 19 12.70 -1.89 -10.37
CA PRO A 19 13.17 -0.69 -11.07
C PRO A 19 13.48 0.48 -10.12
N VAL A 20 12.82 0.52 -8.96
CA VAL A 20 13.04 1.49 -7.88
C VAL A 20 13.41 0.73 -6.60
N PRO A 21 14.53 1.05 -5.93
CA PRO A 21 14.94 0.34 -4.72
C PRO A 21 13.97 0.60 -3.56
N LEU A 22 13.77 -0.41 -2.71
CA LEU A 22 12.98 -0.28 -1.50
C LEU A 22 13.66 0.62 -0.47
N CYS A 23 12.87 1.38 0.26
CA CYS A 23 13.28 2.15 1.42
C CYS A 23 13.36 1.32 2.71
N THR A 24 12.82 0.11 2.69
CA THR A 24 12.89 -0.87 3.78
C THR A 24 14.16 -1.70 3.68
N HIS A 25 14.69 -2.09 4.83
CA HIS A 25 15.85 -2.98 4.92
C HIS A 25 15.39 -4.36 5.42
N PRO A 26 16.09 -5.47 5.11
CA PRO A 26 15.79 -6.78 5.67
C PRO A 26 15.74 -6.83 7.22
N THR A 27 16.30 -5.84 7.90
CA THR A 27 16.30 -5.71 9.37
C THR A 27 15.32 -4.65 9.90
N SER A 28 14.40 -4.15 9.06
CA SER A 28 13.30 -3.29 9.53
C SER A 28 12.52 -4.00 10.65
N SER A 29 12.10 -3.27 11.67
CA SER A 29 11.32 -3.79 12.79
C SER A 29 9.95 -3.09 12.81
N PRO A 30 8.84 -3.81 12.69
CA PRO A 30 8.76 -5.24 12.40
C PRO A 30 9.28 -5.57 11.00
N ALA A 31 9.76 -6.79 10.80
CA ALA A 31 10.14 -7.23 9.46
C ALA A 31 8.92 -7.22 8.54
N PHE A 32 9.14 -6.87 7.27
CA PHE A 32 8.17 -7.08 6.21
C PHE A 32 8.09 -8.58 5.86
N ASN A 33 7.60 -9.39 6.79
CA ASN A 33 7.60 -10.84 6.70
C ASN A 33 6.20 -11.41 6.97
N TYR A 34 5.51 -11.78 5.89
CA TYR A 34 4.18 -12.40 5.96
C TYR A 34 4.20 -13.74 6.73
N ARG A 35 5.35 -14.43 6.80
CA ARG A 35 5.51 -15.70 7.54
C ARG A 35 5.59 -15.49 9.05
N GLU A 36 5.92 -14.28 9.51
CA GLU A 36 5.96 -13.91 10.92
C GLU A 36 4.64 -13.26 11.41
N GLY A 37 3.60 -13.29 10.57
CA GLY A 37 2.22 -13.03 10.98
C GLY A 37 1.64 -11.68 10.59
N ARG A 38 2.38 -10.81 9.89
CA ARG A 38 1.83 -9.55 9.35
C ARG A 38 1.39 -9.75 7.91
N LYS A 39 0.08 -9.84 7.71
CA LYS A 39 -0.53 -10.08 6.39
C LYS A 39 -0.79 -8.78 5.62
N ASN A 40 -1.02 -7.70 6.34
CA ASN A 40 -1.31 -6.40 5.77
C ASN A 40 -0.51 -5.31 6.48
N TYR A 41 -0.30 -4.22 5.75
CA TYR A 41 0.33 -3.01 6.24
C TYR A 41 -0.56 -1.83 5.90
N TYR A 42 -0.60 -0.86 6.81
CA TYR A 42 -1.28 0.40 6.54
C TYR A 42 -0.25 1.46 6.25
N PHE A 43 -0.50 2.24 5.20
CA PHE A 43 0.30 3.40 4.83
C PHE A 43 -0.60 4.62 4.74
N ARG A 44 0.01 5.79 4.96
CA ARG A 44 -0.69 7.06 4.95
C ARG A 44 0.25 8.13 4.41
N HIS A 45 -0.30 8.95 3.53
CA HIS A 45 0.30 10.20 3.10
C HIS A 45 -0.71 11.32 3.27
N THR A 46 -0.29 12.44 3.84
CA THR A 46 -1.12 13.65 3.98
C THR A 46 -0.54 14.73 3.08
N PHE A 47 -1.41 15.38 2.32
CA PHE A 47 -1.06 16.50 1.46
C PHE A 47 -2.11 17.58 1.61
N GLU A 48 -1.70 18.84 1.46
CA GLU A 48 -2.62 19.98 1.38
C GLU A 48 -3.03 20.17 -0.09
N PHE A 49 -4.30 20.52 -0.30
CA PHE A 49 -4.84 20.77 -1.63
C PHE A 49 -5.86 21.91 -1.57
N ASP A 50 -5.48 23.06 -2.10
CA ASP A 50 -6.29 24.29 -2.07
C ASP A 50 -7.18 24.47 -3.33
N GLY A 51 -7.18 23.48 -4.24
CA GLY A 51 -7.99 23.51 -5.46
C GLY A 51 -9.42 23.00 -5.25
N ASP A 52 -10.20 22.95 -6.33
CA ASP A 52 -11.53 22.36 -6.32
C ASP A 52 -11.46 20.86 -6.66
N PRO A 53 -11.80 19.96 -5.72
CA PRO A 53 -11.82 18.52 -5.97
C PRO A 53 -12.80 18.11 -7.08
N ALA A 54 -13.86 18.89 -7.35
CA ALA A 54 -14.82 18.58 -8.40
C ALA A 54 -14.25 18.74 -9.82
N HIS A 55 -13.14 19.48 -9.95
CA HIS A 55 -12.49 19.80 -11.22
C HIS A 55 -11.07 19.23 -11.32
N THR A 56 -10.73 18.28 -10.46
CA THR A 56 -9.38 17.74 -10.34
C THR A 56 -9.39 16.22 -10.44
N ALA A 57 -8.39 15.66 -11.12
CA ALA A 57 -8.13 14.22 -11.12
C ALA A 57 -7.00 13.90 -10.15
N LEU A 58 -7.20 12.87 -9.32
CA LEU A 58 -6.14 12.27 -8.50
C LEU A 58 -5.66 11.00 -9.20
N GLN A 59 -4.35 10.90 -9.41
CA GLN A 59 -3.70 9.70 -9.98
C GLN A 59 -2.82 9.06 -8.92
N ILE A 60 -2.86 7.73 -8.80
CA ILE A 60 -2.14 6.98 -7.77
C ILE A 60 -1.30 5.89 -8.42
N SER A 61 0.00 6.15 -8.59
CA SER A 61 0.94 5.15 -9.12
C SER A 61 1.58 4.34 -7.99
N THR A 62 1.35 3.02 -7.97
CA THR A 62 1.91 2.12 -6.96
C THR A 62 2.56 0.87 -7.55
N TYR A 63 3.52 0.31 -6.83
CA TYR A 63 3.91 -1.09 -6.98
C TYR A 63 3.13 -1.89 -5.93
N LEU A 64 2.40 -2.92 -6.36
CA LEU A 64 1.53 -3.71 -5.48
C LEU A 64 1.89 -5.20 -5.53
N ASP A 65 1.89 -5.81 -4.35
CA ASP A 65 1.99 -7.24 -4.11
C ASP A 65 1.42 -7.51 -2.70
N ASP A 66 0.30 -8.24 -2.56
CA ASP A 66 -0.55 -8.84 -3.60
C ASP A 66 -1.70 -7.91 -4.04
N GLY A 67 -2.23 -7.10 -3.13
CA GLY A 67 -3.44 -6.31 -3.34
C GLY A 67 -3.54 -5.15 -2.35
N ALA A 68 -4.44 -4.19 -2.63
CA ALA A 68 -4.58 -2.99 -1.82
C ALA A 68 -5.99 -2.40 -1.88
N ILE A 69 -6.32 -1.63 -0.84
CA ILE A 69 -7.52 -0.79 -0.79
C ILE A 69 -7.07 0.65 -0.54
N PHE A 70 -7.52 1.55 -1.40
CA PHE A 70 -7.15 2.96 -1.37
C PHE A 70 -8.27 3.77 -0.75
N PHE A 71 -7.91 4.58 0.24
CA PHE A 71 -8.84 5.48 0.93
C PHE A 71 -8.39 6.92 0.76
N LEU A 72 -9.34 7.82 0.57
CA LEU A 72 -9.14 9.27 0.66
C LEU A 72 -10.11 9.83 1.68
N ASN A 73 -9.59 10.53 2.68
CA ASN A 73 -10.37 11.13 3.77
C ASN A 73 -11.36 10.14 4.43
N GLY A 74 -10.93 8.87 4.59
CA GLY A 74 -11.72 7.81 5.21
C GLY A 74 -12.71 7.11 4.29
N ARG A 75 -12.84 7.52 3.03
CA ARG A 75 -13.70 6.87 2.03
C ARG A 75 -12.89 5.98 1.09
N GLU A 76 -13.31 4.74 0.92
CA GLU A 76 -12.75 3.83 -0.08
C GLU A 76 -12.99 4.40 -1.49
N LEU A 77 -11.90 4.54 -2.27
CA LEU A 77 -11.92 5.00 -3.65
C LEU A 77 -11.79 3.85 -4.64
N PHE A 78 -10.88 2.93 -4.33
CA PHE A 78 -10.49 1.86 -5.24
C PHE A 78 -9.98 0.66 -4.47
N ARG A 79 -10.19 -0.52 -5.07
CA ARG A 79 -9.78 -1.81 -4.54
C ARG A 79 -9.11 -2.58 -5.67
N HIS A 80 -7.86 -2.97 -5.45
CA HIS A 80 -7.08 -3.79 -6.38
C HIS A 80 -6.85 -5.17 -5.79
N ASN A 81 -7.19 -6.22 -6.53
CA ASN A 81 -6.93 -7.61 -6.14
C ASN A 81 -7.36 -7.97 -4.70
N MET A 82 -8.50 -7.45 -4.22
CA MET A 82 -9.05 -7.76 -2.90
C MET A 82 -10.51 -8.22 -3.05
N PRO A 83 -10.99 -9.16 -2.21
CA PRO A 83 -12.36 -9.68 -2.27
C PRO A 83 -13.37 -8.55 -2.05
N ALA A 84 -14.59 -8.66 -2.58
CA ALA A 84 -15.66 -7.70 -2.31
C ALA A 84 -16.18 -7.82 -0.86
N GLY A 85 -16.81 -6.75 -0.36
CA GLY A 85 -17.42 -6.73 0.98
C GLY A 85 -16.48 -6.24 2.08
N VAL A 86 -16.82 -6.60 3.32
CA VAL A 86 -16.07 -6.23 4.52
C VAL A 86 -14.73 -6.96 4.51
N VAL A 87 -13.65 -6.20 4.71
CA VAL A 87 -12.30 -6.73 4.90
C VAL A 87 -11.78 -6.30 6.26
N ASP A 88 -10.88 -7.08 6.82
CA ASP A 88 -10.14 -6.80 8.04
C ASP A 88 -8.64 -7.07 7.84
N ASP A 89 -7.83 -6.92 8.89
CA ASP A 89 -6.38 -7.16 8.85
C ASP A 89 -6.01 -8.63 8.61
N SER A 90 -6.98 -9.54 8.65
CA SER A 90 -6.78 -10.97 8.40
C SER A 90 -7.11 -11.39 6.97
N THR A 91 -7.74 -10.49 6.19
CA THR A 91 -8.25 -10.76 4.85
C THR A 91 -7.14 -10.77 3.80
N TRP A 92 -7.08 -11.84 3.01
CA TRP A 92 -6.11 -12.00 1.91
C TRP A 92 -6.55 -11.30 0.62
N ALA A 93 -5.57 -11.01 -0.23
CA ALA A 93 -5.81 -10.68 -1.63
C ALA A 93 -6.56 -11.81 -2.36
N ALA A 94 -7.26 -11.46 -3.45
CA ALA A 94 -8.07 -12.42 -4.20
C ALA A 94 -7.22 -13.44 -4.98
N SER A 95 -6.01 -13.06 -5.38
CA SER A 95 -4.98 -13.92 -5.96
C SER A 95 -3.59 -13.49 -5.52
N ALA A 96 -2.61 -14.40 -5.63
CA ALA A 96 -1.20 -14.07 -5.38
C ALA A 96 -0.56 -13.37 -6.59
N VAL A 97 0.34 -12.43 -6.31
CA VAL A 97 1.26 -11.76 -7.21
C VAL A 97 2.66 -12.17 -6.79
N ASP A 98 3.49 -12.66 -7.70
CA ASP A 98 4.80 -13.21 -7.31
C ASP A 98 5.87 -12.13 -7.06
N ASN A 99 5.79 -11.02 -7.79
CA ASN A 99 6.68 -9.87 -7.63
C ASN A 99 5.90 -8.59 -7.85
N ALA A 100 6.21 -7.56 -7.07
CA ALA A 100 5.54 -6.29 -7.19
C ALA A 100 5.71 -5.67 -8.59
N ILE A 101 4.57 -5.35 -9.22
CA ILE A 101 4.52 -4.66 -10.52
C ILE A 101 3.74 -3.35 -10.39
N VAL A 102 3.93 -2.45 -11.36
CA VAL A 102 3.18 -1.19 -11.40
C VAL A 102 1.72 -1.51 -11.69
N GLU A 103 0.89 -1.35 -10.67
CA GLU A 103 -0.55 -1.63 -10.70
C GLU A 103 -1.29 -0.67 -9.78
N GLY A 104 -2.55 -0.41 -10.09
CA GLY A 104 -3.37 0.57 -9.38
C GLY A 104 -4.00 1.61 -10.32
N PRO A 105 -4.76 2.57 -9.75
CA PRO A 105 -5.58 3.53 -10.50
C PRO A 105 -4.86 4.82 -10.92
#